data_AF-A0A946AJD9-F1
#
_entry.id   AF-A0A946AJD9-F1
#
_cell.length_a   1.000
_cell.length_b   1.000
_cell.length_c   1.000
_cell.angle_alpha   90.00
_cell.angle_beta   90.00
_cell.angle_gamma   90.00
#
_symmetry.space_group_name_H-M   'P 1'
#
loop_
_entity.id
_entity.type
_entity.pdbx_description
1 polymer ?
#
loop_
_entity_poly.entity_id
_entity_poly.type
_entity_poly.pdbx_seq_one_letter_code
_entity_poly.pdbx_strand_id
1 'polypeptide(L)'
;MPIAVALILLVVGSLVFHFLSPWTFTPLTSNWSQIDDTMDLTFVVCGIVFVLVNLFMAYCVIKYRAKEGSRATYDPENKKLETILTIVTTIGVAAMLTPGLFVWSEFVNVPDDAHEIEAIGQQWHWTYRLPGEDGQFGNVDPRHITHENPFGMDPSDPLGSDD
;
A
#
# COMPACT_ATOMS: atom_id res chain seq x y z
N MET A 1 17.02 -15.59 28.13
CA MET A 1 18.18 -15.16 27.33
C MET A 1 18.06 -15.52 25.85
N PRO A 2 17.73 -16.77 25.44
CA PRO A 2 17.63 -17.13 24.02
C PRO A 2 16.67 -16.23 23.23
N ILE A 3 15.52 -15.89 23.83
CA ILE A 3 14.51 -15.01 23.22
C ILE A 3 15.05 -13.60 22.94
N ALA A 4 15.77 -12.99 23.90
CA ALA A 4 16.33 -11.65 23.69
C ALA A 4 17.38 -11.65 22.58
N VAL A 5 18.23 -12.70 22.54
CA VAL A 5 19.21 -12.86 21.45
C VAL A 5 18.50 -13.04 20.10
N ALA A 6 17.44 -13.86 20.05
CA ALA A 6 16.66 -14.06 18.83
C ALA A 6 16.01 -12.75 18.34
N LEU A 7 15.43 -11.94 19.23
CA LEU A 7 14.86 -10.63 18.88
C LEU A 7 15.91 -9.67 18.31
N ILE A 8 17.09 -9.61 18.93
CA ILE A 8 18.19 -8.76 18.46
C ILE A 8 18.70 -9.24 17.10
N LEU A 9 18.89 -10.55 16.93
CA LEU A 9 19.30 -11.14 15.64
C LEU A 9 18.26 -10.92 14.56
N LEU A 10 16.98 -10.96 14.89
CA LEU A 10 15.89 -10.65 13.97
C LEU A 10 15.98 -9.19 13.50
N VAL A 11 16.14 -8.23 14.43
CA VAL A 11 16.30 -6.81 14.07
C VAL A 11 17.54 -6.59 13.20
N VAL A 12 18.69 -7.11 13.61
CA VAL A 12 19.95 -6.96 12.86
C VAL A 12 19.84 -7.63 11.48
N GLY A 13 19.28 -8.84 11.42
CA GLY A 13 19.07 -9.57 10.18
C GLY A 13 18.15 -8.82 9.22
N SER A 14 17.03 -8.27 9.71
CA SER A 14 16.11 -7.45 8.90
C SER A 14 16.78 -6.19 8.37
N LEU A 15 17.57 -5.48 9.18
CA LEU A 15 18.29 -4.28 8.74
C LEU A 15 19.37 -4.61 7.71
N VAL A 16 20.18 -5.64 7.96
CA VAL A 16 21.19 -6.11 7.02
C VAL A 16 20.55 -6.53 5.71
N PHE A 17 19.47 -7.30 5.75
CA PHE A 17 18.72 -7.69 4.56
C PHE A 17 18.20 -6.46 3.81
N HIS A 18 17.61 -5.48 4.50
CA HIS A 18 17.09 -4.28 3.87
C HIS A 18 18.17 -3.48 3.12
N PHE A 19 19.36 -3.28 3.72
CA PHE A 19 20.43 -2.49 3.12
C PHE A 19 21.27 -3.25 2.08
N LEU A 20 21.34 -4.58 2.15
CA LEU A 20 22.11 -5.41 1.22
C LEU A 20 21.28 -5.98 0.08
N SER A 21 19.95 -6.04 0.21
CA SER A 21 19.06 -6.58 -0.81
C SER A 21 18.60 -5.47 -1.78
N PRO A 22 18.70 -5.68 -3.10
CA PRO A 22 18.25 -4.72 -4.10
C PRO A 22 16.73 -4.88 -4.37
N TRP A 23 15.90 -4.64 -3.36
CA TRP A 23 14.44 -4.81 -3.46
C TRP A 23 13.67 -3.49 -3.59
N THR A 24 14.35 -2.41 -3.97
CA THR A 24 13.75 -1.08 -4.16
C THR A 24 12.87 -1.03 -5.40
N PHE A 25 11.90 -0.12 -5.41
CA PHE A 25 11.06 0.12 -6.58
C PHE A 25 11.91 0.47 -7.81
N THR A 26 11.48 -0.03 -8.97
CA THR A 26 12.04 0.39 -10.25
C THR A 26 11.61 1.82 -10.55
N PRO A 27 12.43 2.63 -11.25
CA PRO A 27 12.05 3.98 -11.62
C PRO A 27 10.69 4.01 -12.34
N LEU A 28 9.78 4.86 -11.88
CA LEU A 28 8.50 5.08 -12.54
C LEU A 28 8.71 5.73 -13.91
N THR A 29 7.92 5.29 -14.89
CA THR A 29 7.79 5.99 -16.19
C THR A 29 6.67 7.05 -16.15
N SER A 30 5.94 7.15 -15.03
CA SER A 30 4.78 8.00 -14.84
C SER A 30 5.03 9.13 -13.82
N ASN A 31 4.09 10.06 -13.72
CA ASN A 31 4.09 11.22 -12.82
C ASN A 31 3.63 10.90 -11.38
N TRP A 32 3.45 9.63 -11.01
CA TRP A 32 2.84 9.21 -9.74
C TRP A 32 3.85 9.04 -8.58
N SER A 33 4.92 9.86 -8.55
CA SER A 33 5.95 9.76 -7.50
C SER A 33 5.40 9.90 -6.09
N GLN A 34 4.30 10.64 -5.91
CA GLN A 34 3.65 10.83 -4.61
C GLN A 34 3.16 9.50 -3.98
N ILE A 35 2.81 8.50 -4.79
CA ILE A 35 2.42 7.17 -4.31
C ILE A 35 3.64 6.46 -3.72
N ASP A 36 4.75 6.47 -4.45
CA ASP A 36 6.03 5.91 -4.00
C ASP A 36 6.51 6.61 -2.73
N ASP A 37 6.45 7.95 -2.67
CA ASP A 37 6.81 8.74 -1.49
C ASP A 37 5.97 8.35 -0.25
N THR A 38 4.67 8.11 -0.44
CA THR A 38 3.77 7.69 0.64
C THR A 38 4.09 6.27 1.11
N MET A 39 4.45 5.38 0.19
CA MET A 39 4.88 4.02 0.49
C MET A 39 6.20 4.03 1.27
N ASP A 40 7.18 4.81 0.82
CA ASP A 40 8.50 4.94 1.44
C ASP A 40 8.40 5.55 2.84
N LEU A 41 7.58 6.60 3.01
CA LEU A 41 7.28 7.18 4.32
C LEU A 41 6.70 6.13 5.26
N THR A 42 5.70 5.37 4.80
CA THR A 42 5.06 4.30 5.59
C THR A 42 6.08 3.23 5.97
N PHE A 43 6.90 2.80 5.01
CA PHE A 43 7.93 1.80 5.22
C PHE A 43 8.96 2.24 6.27
N VAL A 44 9.50 3.46 6.15
CA VAL A 44 10.49 4.00 7.09
C VAL A 44 9.91 4.13 8.50
N VAL A 45 8.70 4.68 8.63
CA VAL A 45 8.06 4.86 9.95
C VAL A 45 7.79 3.51 10.60
N CYS A 46 7.17 2.56 9.88
CA CYS A 46 6.95 1.21 10.38
C CYS A 46 8.26 0.50 10.73
N GLY A 47 9.31 0.68 9.92
CA GLY A 47 10.65 0.14 10.17
C GLY A 47 11.26 0.67 11.47
N ILE A 48 11.18 1.98 11.72
CA ILE A 48 11.64 2.59 12.98
C ILE A 48 10.87 2.01 14.17
N VAL A 49 9.53 1.98 14.09
CA VAL A 49 8.68 1.44 15.17
C VAL A 49 8.99 -0.04 15.42
N PHE A 50 9.18 -0.83 14.36
CA PHE A 50 9.58 -2.24 14.44
C PHE A 50 10.90 -2.40 15.22
N VAL A 51 11.93 -1.61 14.91
CA VAL A 51 13.22 -1.64 15.62
C VAL A 51 13.02 -1.27 17.10
N LEU A 52 12.31 -0.17 17.37
CA LEU A 52 12.09 0.33 18.74
C LEU A 52 11.35 -0.70 19.60
N VAL A 53 10.26 -1.27 19.11
CA VAL A 53 9.45 -2.25 19.84
C VAL A 53 10.23 -3.53 20.10
N ASN A 54 10.92 -4.08 19.09
CA ASN A 54 11.68 -5.32 19.27
C ASN A 54 12.86 -5.14 20.22
N LEU A 55 13.60 -4.03 20.14
CA LEU A 55 14.70 -3.75 21.05
C LEU A 55 14.21 -3.45 22.48
N PHE A 56 13.08 -2.75 22.62
CA PHE A 56 12.43 -2.56 23.92
C PHE A 56 12.02 -3.89 24.55
N MET A 57 11.43 -4.79 23.76
CA MET A 57 11.08 -6.15 24.21
C MET A 57 12.32 -6.94 24.62
N ALA A 58 13.40 -6.91 23.83
CA ALA A 58 14.67 -7.55 24.18
C ALA A 58 15.25 -6.99 25.49
N TYR A 59 15.22 -5.66 25.65
CA TYR A 59 15.62 -4.99 26.89
C TYR A 59 14.80 -5.45 28.09
N CYS A 60 13.47 -5.54 27.95
CA CYS A 60 12.59 -6.02 29.01
C CYS A 60 12.92 -7.46 29.43
N VAL A 61 13.15 -8.35 28.46
CA VAL A 61 13.55 -9.74 28.72
C VAL A 61 14.89 -9.83 29.45
N ILE A 62 15.85 -8.94 29.14
CA ILE A 62 17.17 -8.93 29.79
C ILE A 62 17.09 -8.34 31.20
N LYS A 63 16.47 -7.17 31.34
CA LYS A 63 16.41 -6.40 32.59
C LYS A 63 15.52 -7.06 33.64
N TYR A 64 14.33 -7.50 33.23
CA TYR A 64 13.31 -8.09 34.11
C TYR A 64 13.33 -9.62 34.10
N ARG A 65 14.47 -10.24 33.73
CA ARG A 65 14.62 -11.70 33.82
C ARG A 65 14.41 -12.17 35.25
N ALA A 66 13.79 -13.34 35.41
CA ALA A 66 13.67 -14.00 36.70
C ALA A 66 15.05 -14.21 37.35
N LYS A 67 15.16 -13.82 38.61
CA LYS A 67 16.33 -14.04 39.47
C LYS A 67 15.86 -14.65 40.78
N GLU A 68 16.68 -15.49 41.37
CA GLU A 68 16.40 -16.07 42.69
C GLU A 68 16.20 -14.94 43.71
N GLY A 69 15.12 -15.03 44.50
CA GLY A 69 14.72 -13.98 45.45
C GLY A 69 14.05 -12.74 44.85
N SER A 70 13.90 -12.63 43.52
CA SER A 70 13.19 -11.52 42.87
C SER A 70 11.71 -11.83 42.69
N ARG A 71 10.83 -11.00 43.24
CA ARG A 71 9.38 -11.07 43.03
C ARG A 71 8.95 -9.97 42.06
N ALA A 72 8.07 -10.30 41.11
CA ALA A 72 7.48 -9.29 40.22
C ALA A 72 6.61 -8.32 41.03
N THR A 73 6.76 -7.02 40.76
CA THR A 73 5.83 -6.01 41.27
C THR A 73 4.47 -6.20 40.60
N TYR A 74 3.40 -6.24 41.39
CA TYR A 74 2.04 -6.27 40.87
C TYR A 74 1.55 -4.84 40.68
N ASP A 75 1.61 -4.37 39.44
CA ASP A 75 1.14 -3.04 39.03
C ASP A 75 0.35 -3.17 37.71
N PRO A 76 -0.95 -3.49 37.76
CA PRO A 76 -1.73 -3.90 36.59
C PRO A 76 -2.29 -2.74 35.77
N GLU A 77 -2.39 -1.52 36.33
CA GLU A 77 -3.04 -0.38 35.68
C GLU A 77 -2.18 0.87 35.82
N ASN A 78 -1.98 1.56 34.70
CA ASN A 78 -1.35 2.87 34.72
C ASN A 78 -2.05 3.80 33.74
N LYS A 79 -3.16 4.41 34.20
CA LYS A 79 -4.00 5.32 33.42
C LYS A 79 -3.22 6.44 32.73
N LYS A 80 -2.15 6.94 33.36
CA LYS A 80 -1.31 7.98 32.77
C LYS A 80 -0.53 7.44 31.58
N LEU A 81 0.10 6.27 31.72
CA LEU A 81 0.83 5.61 30.63
C LEU A 81 -0.12 5.23 29.49
N GLU A 82 -1.25 4.62 29.81
CA GLU A 82 -2.27 4.19 28.84
C GLU A 82 -2.81 5.38 28.03
N THR A 83 -3.15 6.48 28.70
CA THR A 83 -3.62 7.71 28.03
C THR A 83 -2.55 8.28 27.11
N ILE A 84 -1.29 8.37 27.57
CA ILE A 84 -0.19 8.89 26.75
C ILE A 84 0.03 8.02 25.52
N LEU A 85 0.12 6.69 25.69
CA LEU A 85 0.30 5.76 24.57
C LEU A 85 -0.85 5.83 23.57
N THR A 86 -2.08 5.93 24.06
CA THR A 86 -3.27 6.05 23.21
C THR A 86 -3.20 7.32 22.37
N ILE A 87 -3.00 8.49 23.00
CA ILE A 87 -2.94 9.77 22.29
C ILE A 87 -1.79 9.79 21.28
N VAL A 88 -0.59 9.37 21.68
CA VAL A 88 0.59 9.36 20.79
C VAL A 88 0.36 8.43 19.61
N THR A 89 -0.21 7.25 19.84
CA THR A 89 -0.50 6.28 18.76
C THR A 89 -1.56 6.84 17.82
N THR A 90 -2.65 7.43 18.34
CA THR A 90 -3.69 8.04 17.52
C THR A 90 -3.15 9.18 16.65
N ILE A 91 -2.32 10.07 17.23
CA ILE A 91 -1.68 11.15 16.47
C ILE A 91 -0.75 10.59 15.39
N GLY A 92 0.06 9.58 15.72
CA GLY A 92 0.95 8.93 14.76
C GLY A 92 0.21 8.33 13.58
N VAL A 93 -0.86 7.56 13.84
CA VAL A 93 -1.69 6.96 12.80
C VAL A 93 -2.39 8.02 11.95
N ALA A 94 -2.98 9.04 12.57
CA ALA A 94 -3.63 10.12 11.84
C ALA A 94 -2.64 10.88 10.95
N ALA A 95 -1.45 11.17 11.45
CA ALA A 95 -0.39 11.86 10.70
C ALA A 95 0.11 11.02 9.51
N MET A 96 0.21 9.69 9.66
CA MET A 96 0.58 8.80 8.55
C MET A 96 -0.52 8.67 7.49
N LEU A 97 -1.78 8.64 7.91
CA LEU A 97 -2.91 8.43 7.00
C LEU A 97 -3.26 9.70 6.21
N THR A 98 -3.03 10.88 6.79
CA THR A 98 -3.42 12.17 6.19
C THR A 98 -2.81 12.40 4.79
N PRO A 99 -1.48 12.27 4.56
CA PRO A 99 -0.91 12.40 3.22
C PRO A 99 -1.50 11.43 2.20
N GLY A 100 -1.70 10.16 2.60
CA GLY A 100 -2.28 9.14 1.74
C GLY A 100 -3.69 9.48 1.27
N LEU A 101 -4.51 10.15 2.10
CA LEU A 101 -5.83 10.62 1.70
C LEU A 101 -5.78 11.70 0.62
N PHE A 102 -4.80 12.61 0.68
CA PHE A 102 -4.63 13.64 -0.36
C PHE A 102 -4.21 13.03 -1.69
N VAL A 103 -3.20 12.15 -1.68
CA VAL A 103 -2.74 11.44 -2.87
C VAL A 103 -3.87 10.58 -3.46
N TRP A 104 -4.64 9.90 -2.62
CA TRP A 104 -5.81 9.14 -3.05
C TRP A 104 -6.85 10.03 -3.72
N SER A 105 -7.13 11.20 -3.15
CA SER A 105 -8.05 12.16 -3.75
C SER A 105 -7.56 12.62 -5.13
N GLU A 106 -6.26 12.88 -5.30
CA GLU A 106 -5.70 13.23 -6.62
C GLU A 106 -5.81 12.05 -7.60
N PHE A 107 -5.54 10.83 -7.13
CA PHE A 107 -5.55 9.61 -7.93
C PHE A 107 -6.93 9.26 -8.51
N VAL A 108 -8.00 9.44 -7.75
CA VAL A 108 -9.36 9.08 -8.21
C VAL A 108 -10.02 10.14 -9.08
N ASN A 109 -9.43 11.33 -9.18
CA ASN A 109 -9.94 12.39 -10.05
C ASN A 109 -9.29 12.27 -11.43
N VAL A 110 -10.10 11.89 -12.42
CA VAL A 110 -9.65 11.80 -13.81
C VAL A 110 -9.42 13.21 -14.35
N PRO A 111 -8.24 13.51 -14.94
CA PRO A 111 -7.99 14.79 -15.59
C PRO A 111 -8.93 15.05 -16.77
N ASP A 112 -9.28 16.32 -17.00
CA ASP A 112 -10.19 16.71 -18.09
C ASP A 112 -9.62 16.43 -19.50
N ASP A 113 -8.30 16.28 -19.62
CA ASP A 113 -7.57 16.00 -20.86
C ASP A 113 -7.17 14.52 -21.01
N ALA A 114 -7.73 13.64 -20.18
CA ALA A 114 -7.45 12.21 -20.24
C ALA A 114 -7.95 11.59 -21.56
N HIS A 115 -7.13 10.72 -22.15
CA HIS A 115 -7.56 9.91 -23.28
C HIS A 115 -8.41 8.74 -22.78
N GLU A 116 -9.61 8.59 -23.34
CA GLU A 116 -10.47 7.47 -23.01
C GLU A 116 -10.02 6.21 -23.76
N ILE A 117 -9.96 5.09 -23.05
CA ILE A 117 -9.66 3.77 -23.61
C ILE A 117 -10.62 2.79 -22.96
N GLU A 118 -11.34 2.03 -23.75
CA GLU A 118 -12.13 0.92 -23.22
C GLU A 118 -11.34 -0.38 -23.30
N ALA A 119 -11.25 -1.06 -22.15
CA ALA A 119 -10.57 -2.33 -22.01
C ALA A 119 -11.56 -3.44 -21.66
N ILE A 120 -11.60 -4.50 -22.47
CA ILE A 120 -12.40 -5.70 -22.20
C ILE A 120 -11.49 -6.83 -21.73
N GLY A 121 -11.80 -7.36 -20.55
CA GLY A 121 -11.19 -8.55 -20.00
C GLY A 121 -11.89 -9.82 -20.50
N GLN A 122 -11.12 -10.71 -21.12
CA GLN A 122 -11.55 -12.03 -21.57
C GLN A 122 -10.74 -13.11 -20.86
N GLN A 123 -11.12 -14.39 -21.05
CA GLN A 123 -10.35 -15.50 -20.50
C GLN A 123 -8.93 -15.50 -21.08
N TRP A 124 -7.96 -15.09 -20.24
CA TRP A 124 -6.54 -14.95 -20.58
C TRP A 124 -6.23 -13.99 -21.74
N HIS A 125 -7.09 -13.00 -21.99
CA HIS A 125 -6.89 -12.00 -23.04
C HIS A 125 -7.46 -10.63 -22.65
N TRP A 126 -6.86 -9.56 -23.17
CA TRP A 126 -7.33 -8.19 -23.02
C TRP A 126 -7.41 -7.55 -24.39
N THR A 127 -8.55 -6.94 -24.69
CA THR A 127 -8.74 -6.15 -25.92
C THR A 127 -8.97 -4.69 -25.53
N TYR A 128 -8.37 -3.78 -26.27
CA TYR A 128 -8.46 -2.34 -26.03
C TYR A 128 -9.05 -1.66 -27.27
N ARG A 129 -9.98 -0.72 -27.08
CA ARG A 129 -10.46 0.18 -28.13
C ARG A 129 -10.23 1.63 -27.72
N LEU A 130 -9.89 2.45 -28.70
CA LEU A 130 -9.77 3.90 -28.57
C LEU A 130 -10.98 4.52 -29.28
N PRO A 131 -11.47 5.68 -28.83
CA PRO A 131 -12.49 6.37 -29.58
C PRO A 131 -11.92 6.84 -30.91
N GLY A 132 -12.78 6.89 -31.93
CA GLY A 132 -12.44 7.43 -33.25
C GLY A 132 -12.06 8.93 -33.25
N GLU A 133 -11.99 9.54 -34.44
CA GLU A 133 -11.63 10.96 -34.57
C GLU A 133 -12.66 11.88 -33.91
N ASP A 134 -13.89 11.39 -33.74
CA ASP A 134 -14.99 12.11 -33.10
C ASP A 134 -14.96 12.07 -31.57
N GLY A 135 -14.05 11.28 -30.97
CA GLY A 135 -13.88 11.15 -29.53
C GLY A 135 -15.03 10.43 -28.81
N GLN A 136 -15.92 9.73 -29.53
CA GLN A 136 -17.09 9.05 -28.96
C GLN A 136 -17.05 7.56 -29.27
N PHE A 137 -17.35 6.73 -28.26
CA PHE A 137 -17.47 5.30 -28.49
C PHE A 137 -18.81 4.93 -29.13
N GLY A 138 -18.75 4.01 -30.10
CA GLY A 138 -19.92 3.30 -30.59
C GLY A 138 -20.57 2.42 -29.53
N ASN A 139 -21.88 2.24 -29.64
CA ASN A 139 -22.69 1.42 -28.76
C ASN A 139 -22.27 -0.05 -28.78
N VAL A 140 -22.30 -0.68 -27.60
CA VAL A 140 -22.00 -2.10 -27.40
C VAL A 140 -23.20 -2.82 -26.79
N ASP A 141 -23.48 -4.04 -27.25
CA ASP A 141 -24.50 -4.92 -26.69
C ASP A 141 -23.97 -6.36 -26.56
N PRO A 142 -24.20 -7.03 -25.41
CA PRO A 142 -23.78 -8.42 -25.20
C PRO A 142 -24.29 -9.40 -26.27
N ARG A 143 -25.41 -9.10 -26.93
CA ARG A 143 -26.00 -9.93 -27.99
C ARG A 143 -25.16 -9.93 -29.27
N HIS A 144 -24.31 -8.92 -29.46
CA HIS A 144 -23.41 -8.82 -30.61
C HIS A 144 -22.03 -9.43 -30.35
N ILE A 145 -21.75 -9.89 -29.12
CA ILE A 145 -20.46 -10.50 -28.77
C ILE A 145 -20.28 -11.82 -29.51
N THR A 146 -19.24 -11.87 -30.34
CA THR A 146 -18.81 -13.06 -31.08
C THR A 146 -17.29 -13.13 -31.09
N HIS A 147 -16.73 -14.20 -31.68
CA HIS A 147 -15.28 -14.31 -31.84
C HIS A 147 -14.70 -13.19 -32.74
N GLU A 148 -15.47 -12.71 -33.71
CA GLU A 148 -15.06 -11.67 -34.66
C GLU A 148 -15.44 -10.25 -34.18
N ASN A 149 -16.40 -10.14 -33.25
CA ASN A 149 -16.82 -8.91 -32.60
C ASN A 149 -16.74 -9.06 -31.07
N PRO A 150 -15.53 -9.05 -30.48
CA PRO A 150 -15.35 -9.28 -29.05
C PRO A 150 -15.92 -8.17 -28.16
N PHE A 151 -16.05 -6.94 -28.69
CA PHE A 151 -16.66 -5.80 -28.01
C PHE A 151 -18.19 -5.84 -28.03
N GLY A 152 -18.79 -6.58 -28.96
CA GLY A 152 -20.23 -6.54 -29.18
C GLY A 152 -20.68 -5.20 -29.76
N MET A 153 -19.86 -4.59 -30.63
CA MET A 153 -20.20 -3.36 -31.35
C MET A 153 -21.53 -3.52 -32.10
N ASP A 154 -22.41 -2.53 -31.99
CA ASP A 154 -23.61 -2.44 -32.82
C ASP A 154 -23.22 -2.02 -34.25
N PRO A 155 -23.38 -2.89 -35.26
CA PRO A 155 -23.00 -2.56 -36.64
C PRO A 155 -23.87 -1.46 -37.27
N SER A 156 -24.99 -1.10 -36.63
CA SER A 156 -25.88 -0.04 -37.08
C SER A 156 -25.56 1.33 -36.50
N ASP A 157 -24.59 1.41 -35.57
CA ASP A 157 -24.15 2.66 -34.98
C ASP A 157 -23.05 3.33 -35.82
N PRO A 158 -23.30 4.51 -36.42
CA PRO A 158 -22.30 5.22 -37.19
C PRO A 158 -21.10 5.70 -36.37
N LEU A 159 -21.27 5.90 -35.05
CA LEU A 159 -20.18 6.32 -34.14
C LEU A 159 -19.17 5.20 -33.88
N GLY A 160 -19.54 3.94 -34.13
CA GLY A 160 -18.61 2.81 -33.98
C GLY A 160 -17.82 2.51 -35.25
N SER A 161 -17.90 3.34 -36.29
CA SER A 161 -17.26 3.06 -37.59
C SER A 161 -15.78 3.46 -37.64
N ASP A 162 -15.35 4.35 -36.77
CA ASP A 162 -13.99 4.85 -36.62
C ASP A 162 -13.30 4.40 -35.31
N ASP A 163 -13.99 3.59 -34.51
CA ASP A 163 -13.50 2.86 -33.31
C ASP A 163 -12.67 1.60 -33.64
#